data_AF-D7VLT9-F1
#
_entry.id   AF-D7VLT9-F1
#
_cell.length_a   1.000
_cell.length_b   1.000
_cell.length_c   1.000
_cell.angle_alpha   90.00
_cell.angle_beta   90.00
_cell.angle_gamma   90.00
#
_symmetry.space_group_name_H-M   'P 1'
#
loop_
_entity.id
_entity.type
_entity.pdbx_description
1 polymer ?
#
loop_
_entity_poly.entity_id
_entity_poly.type
_entity_poly.pdbx_seq_one_letter_code
_entity_poly.pdbx_strand_id
1 'polypeptide(L)'
;MWLKICVVLILVLIAYQDFRYRGVTWYFFPLLFLGLSAISIRNYGWSEVFLYSTLNLVFIGLQLLVLQLYFRVKNGHWQWIFDTVLGWGDVVFFIAIAVYFTVWGYFMFFVLSLAFALVMSLLLRMGTKKEITVPLAGWQSVLFLILFVLEHFNYLSLREIILPNFY
;
A
#
# COMPACT_ATOMS: atom_id res chain seq x y z
N MET A 1 20.44 -9.07 -0.17
CA MET A 1 20.25 -9.03 -1.63
C MET A 1 19.12 -9.97 -2.05
N TRP A 2 19.19 -11.28 -1.77
CA TRP A 2 18.15 -12.26 -2.11
C TRP A 2 16.73 -11.90 -1.64
N LEU A 3 16.54 -11.50 -0.38
CA LEU A 3 15.21 -11.10 0.14
C LEU A 3 14.57 -9.95 -0.64
N LYS A 4 15.36 -8.95 -1.06
CA LYS A 4 14.86 -7.81 -1.85
C LYS A 4 14.35 -8.26 -3.22
N ILE A 5 15.06 -9.19 -3.85
CA ILE A 5 14.65 -9.78 -5.14
C ILE A 5 13.32 -10.53 -4.97
N CYS A 6 13.16 -11.30 -3.89
CA CYS A 6 11.90 -11.98 -3.59
C CYS A 6 10.74 -10.98 -3.42
N VAL A 7 10.93 -9.89 -2.68
CA VAL A 7 9.92 -8.84 -2.52
C VAL A 7 9.54 -8.21 -3.86
N VAL A 8 10.51 -7.90 -4.72
CA VAL A 8 10.26 -7.36 -6.07
C VAL A 8 9.44 -8.34 -6.91
N LEU A 9 9.78 -9.64 -6.90
CA LEU A 9 9.02 -10.65 -7.63
C LEU A 9 7.57 -10.74 -7.14
N ILE A 10 7.36 -10.69 -5.81
CA ILE A 10 6.01 -10.72 -5.23
C ILE A 10 5.21 -9.48 -5.67
N LEU A 11 5.81 -8.29 -5.67
CA LEU A 11 5.15 -7.06 -6.12
C LEU A 11 4.76 -7.12 -7.59
N VAL A 12 5.63 -7.64 -8.46
CA VAL A 12 5.30 -7.86 -9.88
C VAL A 12 4.13 -8.84 -10.03
N LEU A 13 4.11 -9.92 -9.24
CA LEU A 13 3.02 -10.90 -9.28
C LEU A 13 1.69 -10.29 -8.80
N ILE A 14 1.71 -9.47 -7.74
CA ILE A 14 0.53 -8.74 -7.25
C ILE A 14 0.01 -7.80 -8.34
N ALA A 15 0.89 -6.97 -8.93
CA ALA A 15 0.52 -6.07 -10.02
C ALA A 15 -0.08 -6.83 -11.22
N TYR A 16 0.57 -7.92 -11.63
CA TYR A 16 0.12 -8.73 -12.75
C TYR A 16 -1.24 -9.38 -12.49
N GLN A 17 -1.44 -9.96 -11.30
CA GLN A 17 -2.71 -10.58 -10.93
C GLN A 17 -3.84 -9.57 -10.82
N ASP A 18 -3.58 -8.42 -10.20
CA ASP A 18 -4.60 -7.38 -10.04
C ASP A 18 -5.04 -6.80 -11.39
N PHE A 19 -4.10 -6.60 -12.34
CA PHE A 19 -4.44 -6.13 -13.68
C PHE A 19 -5.13 -7.19 -14.55
N ARG A 20 -4.73 -8.47 -14.44
CA ARG A 20 -5.27 -9.53 -15.31
C ARG A 20 -6.57 -10.12 -14.79
N TYR A 21 -6.64 -10.43 -13.51
CA TYR A 21 -7.73 -11.17 -12.88
C TYR A 21 -8.62 -10.30 -11.99
N ARG A 22 -8.29 -9.01 -11.81
CA ARG A 22 -9.01 -8.07 -10.92
C ARG A 22 -9.12 -8.60 -9.49
N GLY A 23 -8.10 -9.32 -9.06
CA GLY A 23 -8.02 -9.96 -7.75
C GLY A 23 -6.66 -10.63 -7.58
N VAL A 24 -6.18 -10.62 -6.34
CA VAL A 24 -4.85 -11.12 -5.97
C VAL A 24 -5.01 -12.30 -5.03
N THR A 25 -4.21 -13.34 -5.21
CA THR A 25 -4.22 -14.49 -4.30
C THR A 25 -3.75 -14.06 -2.92
N TRP A 26 -4.52 -14.40 -1.89
CA TRP A 26 -4.26 -13.94 -0.52
C TRP A 26 -2.85 -14.29 0.00
N TYR A 27 -2.27 -15.42 -0.41
CA TYR A 27 -0.94 -15.88 0.02
C TYR A 27 0.21 -14.90 -0.28
N PHE A 28 0.08 -14.04 -1.31
CA PHE A 28 1.13 -13.08 -1.63
C PHE A 28 1.29 -12.00 -0.57
N PHE A 29 0.23 -11.63 0.15
CA PHE A 29 0.30 -10.56 1.14
C PHE A 29 1.03 -10.97 2.43
N PRO A 30 0.76 -12.12 3.07
CA PRO A 30 1.57 -12.60 4.19
C PRO A 30 3.04 -12.77 3.79
N LEU A 31 3.31 -13.26 2.59
CA LEU A 31 4.67 -13.43 2.10
C LEU A 31 5.38 -12.08 1.93
N LEU A 32 4.68 -11.08 1.40
CA LEU A 32 5.17 -9.71 1.29
C LEU A 32 5.44 -9.10 2.67
N PHE A 33 4.52 -9.24 3.62
CA PHE A 33 4.69 -8.78 5.00
C PHE A 33 5.91 -9.42 5.67
N LEU A 34 6.11 -10.73 5.53
CA LEU A 34 7.27 -11.44 6.07
C LEU A 34 8.58 -10.96 5.41
N GLY A 35 8.57 -10.75 4.09
CA GLY A 35 9.72 -10.22 3.37
C GLY A 35 10.10 -8.81 3.84
N LEU A 36 9.12 -7.91 3.95
CA LEU A 36 9.34 -6.53 4.37
C LEU A 36 9.73 -6.43 5.84
N SER A 37 9.07 -7.16 6.74
CA SER A 37 9.42 -7.19 8.16
C SER A 37 10.85 -7.72 8.38
N ALA A 38 11.26 -8.79 7.70
CA ALA A 38 12.61 -9.31 7.79
C ALA A 38 13.66 -8.28 7.33
N ILE A 39 13.37 -7.51 6.27
CA ILE A 39 14.25 -6.43 5.79
C ILE A 39 14.30 -5.29 6.82
N SER A 40 13.15 -4.83 7.31
CA SER A 40 13.07 -3.73 8.27
C SER A 40 13.76 -4.07 9.59
N ILE A 41 13.52 -5.25 10.14
CA ILE A 41 14.12 -5.69 11.42
C ILE A 41 15.64 -5.77 11.29
N ARG A 42 16.15 -6.31 10.17
CA ARG A 42 17.59 -6.41 9.95
C ARG A 42 18.27 -5.04 9.88
N ASN A 43 17.59 -4.05 9.32
CA ASN A 43 18.17 -2.73 9.11
C ASN A 43 18.04 -1.81 10.34
N TYR A 44 16.99 -1.98 11.14
CA TYR A 44 16.60 -0.99 12.15
C TYR A 44 16.36 -1.55 13.54
N GLY A 45 16.26 -2.88 13.70
CA GLY A 45 15.94 -3.51 14.98
C GLY A 45 14.45 -3.77 15.17
N TRP A 46 14.14 -4.57 16.19
CA TRP A 46 12.78 -4.99 16.48
C TRP A 46 11.91 -3.88 17.06
N SER A 47 12.49 -3.06 17.95
CA SER A 47 11.77 -2.04 18.70
C SER A 47 11.19 -0.96 17.79
N GLU A 48 12.00 -0.45 16.87
CA GLU A 48 11.62 0.57 15.90
C GLU A 48 10.55 0.05 14.95
N VAL A 49 10.72 -1.16 14.43
CA VAL A 49 9.75 -1.76 13.50
C VAL A 49 8.41 -1.99 14.19
N PHE A 50 8.41 -2.45 15.44
CA PHE A 50 7.18 -2.66 16.19
C PHE A 50 6.45 -1.33 16.46
N LEU A 51 7.19 -0.29 16.88
CA LEU A 51 6.62 1.04 17.13
C LEU A 51 6.01 1.64 15.85
N TYR A 52 6.78 1.71 14.76
CA TYR A 52 6.29 2.33 13.52
C TYR A 52 5.18 1.52 12.85
N SER A 53 5.27 0.19 12.85
CA SER A 53 4.18 -0.64 12.32
C SER A 53 2.89 -0.46 13.11
N THR A 54 2.97 -0.38 14.44
CA THR A 54 1.78 -0.12 15.28
C THR A 54 1.17 1.24 14.96
N LEU A 55 1.98 2.29 14.85
CA LEU A 55 1.49 3.63 14.50
C LEU A 55 0.87 3.67 13.10
N ASN A 56 1.47 3.00 12.12
CA ASN A 56 0.93 2.88 10.77
C ASN A 56 -0.40 2.13 10.74
N LEU A 57 -0.52 1.06 11.53
CA LEU A 57 -1.76 0.29 11.66
C LEU A 57 -2.88 1.10 12.33
N VAL A 58 -2.55 1.88 13.37
CA VAL A 58 -3.50 2.81 13.99
C VAL A 58 -3.93 3.88 12.99
N PHE A 59 -3.00 4.44 12.22
CA PHE A 59 -3.29 5.45 11.20
C PHE A 59 -4.28 4.92 10.15
N ILE A 60 -4.01 3.75 9.54
CA ILE A 60 -4.94 3.20 8.56
C ILE A 60 -6.25 2.74 9.20
N GLY A 61 -6.22 2.21 10.42
CA GLY A 61 -7.41 1.82 11.17
C GLY A 61 -8.35 3.02 11.40
N LEU A 62 -7.79 4.15 11.82
CA LEU A 62 -8.54 5.41 11.96
C LEU A 62 -9.09 5.88 10.62
N GLN A 63 -8.31 5.79 9.54
CA GLN A 63 -8.75 6.22 8.22
C GLN A 63 -9.90 5.36 7.68
N LEU A 64 -9.82 4.04 7.82
CA LEU A 64 -10.90 3.12 7.47
C LEU A 64 -12.14 3.36 8.33
N LEU A 65 -11.97 3.66 9.62
CA LEU A 65 -13.08 4.00 10.52
C LEU A 65 -13.78 5.29 10.07
N VAL A 66 -13.02 6.35 9.79
CA VAL A 66 -13.58 7.62 9.29
C VAL A 66 -14.33 7.41 7.98
N LEU A 67 -13.77 6.63 7.06
CA LEU A 67 -14.43 6.29 5.79
C LEU A 67 -15.73 5.52 6.06
N GLN A 68 -15.71 4.53 6.97
CA GLN A 68 -16.87 3.70 7.35
C GLN A 68 -17.98 4.55 7.96
N LEU A 69 -17.63 5.50 8.83
CA LEU A 69 -18.60 6.45 9.38
C LEU A 69 -19.15 7.38 8.30
N TYR A 70 -18.31 7.88 7.39
CA TYR A 70 -18.74 8.75 6.30
C TYR A 70 -19.79 8.07 5.40
N PHE A 71 -19.53 6.84 4.95
CA PHE A 71 -20.50 6.10 4.12
C PHE A 71 -21.76 5.71 4.89
N ARG A 72 -21.63 5.39 6.19
CA ARG A 72 -22.79 5.14 7.04
C ARG A 72 -23.72 6.36 7.11
N VAL A 73 -23.16 7.55 7.33
CA VAL A 73 -23.94 8.79 7.42
C VAL A 73 -24.54 9.15 6.05
N LYS A 74 -23.79 8.95 4.96
CA LYS A 74 -24.23 9.32 3.61
C LYS A 74 -25.29 8.38 3.03
N ASN A 75 -25.13 7.06 3.19
CA ASN A 75 -25.98 6.06 2.55
C ASN A 75 -27.11 5.57 3.46
N GLY A 76 -27.11 5.89 4.76
CA GLY A 76 -28.15 5.52 5.72
C GLY A 76 -28.20 4.02 6.10
N HIS A 77 -27.48 3.16 5.38
CA HIS A 77 -27.38 1.72 5.63
C HIS A 77 -25.95 1.31 6.01
N TRP A 78 -25.83 0.31 6.89
CA TRP A 78 -24.55 -0.28 7.24
C TRP A 78 -24.09 -1.20 6.12
N GLN A 79 -23.33 -0.66 5.17
CA GLN A 79 -22.61 -1.43 4.16
C GLN A 79 -21.13 -1.42 4.51
N TRP A 80 -20.50 -2.60 4.47
CA TRP A 80 -19.07 -2.70 4.65
C TRP A 80 -18.37 -2.09 3.44
N ILE A 81 -17.48 -1.13 3.68
CA ILE A 81 -16.73 -0.46 2.61
C ILE A 81 -15.87 -1.45 1.83
N PHE A 82 -15.42 -2.51 2.49
CA PHE A 82 -14.61 -3.58 1.89
C PHE A 82 -15.31 -4.33 0.74
N ASP A 83 -16.63 -4.24 0.67
CA ASP A 83 -17.42 -4.92 -0.37
C ASP A 83 -17.93 -3.96 -1.45
N THR A 84 -17.84 -2.64 -1.21
CA THR A 84 -18.47 -1.61 -2.05
C THR A 84 -17.51 -0.61 -2.65
N VAL A 85 -16.44 -0.23 -1.94
CA VAL A 85 -15.58 0.90 -2.33
C VAL A 85 -14.09 0.54 -2.33
N LEU A 86 -13.63 -0.24 -1.36
CA LEU A 86 -12.24 -0.71 -1.26
C LEU A 86 -12.23 -2.22 -1.33
N GLY A 87 -11.34 -2.83 -2.11
CA GLY A 87 -11.19 -4.28 -2.08
C GLY A 87 -10.46 -4.74 -0.82
N TRP A 88 -10.77 -5.94 -0.34
CA TRP A 88 -9.98 -6.58 0.73
C TRP A 88 -8.48 -6.64 0.41
N GLY A 89 -8.12 -6.83 -0.86
CA GLY A 89 -6.73 -6.84 -1.32
C GLY A 89 -6.00 -5.52 -1.04
N ASP A 90 -6.67 -4.37 -1.24
CA ASP A 90 -6.08 -3.04 -1.04
C ASP A 90 -5.73 -2.81 0.43
N VAL A 91 -6.64 -3.19 1.33
CA VAL A 91 -6.47 -3.05 2.78
C VAL A 91 -5.34 -3.95 3.28
N VAL A 92 -5.33 -5.20 2.83
CA VAL A 92 -4.29 -6.16 3.21
C VAL A 92 -2.94 -5.73 2.65
N PHE A 93 -2.89 -5.15 1.45
CA PHE A 93 -1.67 -4.56 0.89
C PHE A 93 -1.12 -3.44 1.79
N PHE A 94 -1.99 -2.50 2.18
CA PHE A 94 -1.59 -1.41 3.05
C PHE A 94 -1.13 -1.87 4.44
N ILE A 95 -1.75 -2.91 5.00
CA ILE A 95 -1.30 -3.56 6.23
C ILE A 95 0.08 -4.20 6.01
N ALA A 96 0.29 -4.87 4.89
CA ALA A 96 1.52 -5.58 4.59
C ALA A 96 2.73 -4.64 4.45
N ILE A 97 2.55 -3.46 3.87
CA ILE A 97 3.63 -2.46 3.72
C ILE A 97 3.83 -1.59 4.98
N ALA A 98 2.92 -1.64 5.96
CA ALA A 98 2.99 -0.84 7.18
C ALA A 98 4.25 -1.12 8.02
N VAL A 99 4.85 -2.32 7.90
CA VAL A 99 6.10 -2.68 8.58
C VAL A 99 7.36 -2.12 7.91
N TYR A 100 7.24 -1.56 6.71
CA TYR A 100 8.38 -1.07 5.95
C TYR A 100 8.66 0.42 6.21
N PHE A 101 7.60 1.22 6.29
CA PHE A 101 7.69 2.68 6.33
C PHE A 101 7.71 3.26 7.74
N THR A 102 8.30 4.45 7.88
CA THR A 102 8.02 5.35 9.02
C THR A 102 6.59 5.91 8.91
N VAL A 103 6.05 6.46 9.99
CA VAL A 103 4.68 7.02 10.02
C VAL A 103 4.43 7.99 8.88
N TRP A 104 5.37 8.90 8.74
CA TRP A 104 5.30 9.91 7.72
C TRP A 104 5.44 9.31 6.31
N GLY A 105 6.41 8.42 6.10
CA GLY A 105 6.65 7.81 4.79
C GLY A 105 5.43 7.01 4.33
N TYR A 106 4.78 6.34 5.28
CA TYR A 106 3.53 5.62 5.07
C TYR A 106 2.40 6.57 4.68
N PHE A 107 2.25 7.70 5.37
CA PHE A 107 1.25 8.73 5.04
C PHE A 107 1.44 9.27 3.61
N MET A 108 2.67 9.66 3.24
CA MET A 108 2.94 10.15 1.89
C MET A 108 2.70 9.08 0.84
N PHE A 109 3.16 7.85 1.07
CA PHE A 109 2.88 6.73 0.20
C PHE A 109 1.38 6.52 0.02
N PHE A 110 0.62 6.52 1.11
CA PHE A 110 -0.83 6.34 1.09
C PHE A 110 -1.50 7.38 0.18
N VAL A 111 -1.24 8.67 0.41
CA VAL A 111 -1.82 9.76 -0.39
C VAL A 111 -1.39 9.71 -1.85
N LEU A 112 -0.09 9.54 -2.11
CA LEU A 112 0.46 9.46 -3.46
C LEU A 112 -0.08 8.25 -4.22
N SER A 113 -0.20 7.11 -3.56
CA SER A 113 -0.68 5.87 -4.19
C SER A 113 -2.14 5.97 -4.59
N LEU A 114 -2.99 6.59 -3.76
CA LEU A 114 -4.38 6.86 -4.10
C LEU A 114 -4.50 7.86 -5.24
N ALA A 115 -3.76 8.97 -5.18
CA ALA A 115 -3.75 9.98 -6.24
C ALA A 115 -3.29 9.36 -7.58
N PHE A 116 -2.22 8.56 -7.54
CA PHE A 116 -1.68 7.88 -8.71
C PHE A 116 -2.67 6.88 -9.30
N ALA A 117 -3.30 6.05 -8.47
CA ALA A 117 -4.30 5.10 -8.93
C ALA A 117 -5.54 5.79 -9.51
N LEU A 118 -5.98 6.91 -8.92
CA LEU A 118 -7.06 7.73 -9.47
C LEU A 118 -6.70 8.31 -10.84
N VAL A 119 -5.53 8.92 -10.98
CA VAL A 119 -5.06 9.47 -12.27
C VAL A 119 -4.99 8.37 -13.33
N MET A 120 -4.39 7.22 -13.01
CA MET A 120 -4.32 6.09 -13.93
C MET A 120 -5.71 5.55 -14.30
N SER A 121 -6.63 5.48 -13.34
CA SER A 121 -8.01 5.05 -13.59
C SER A 121 -8.75 6.00 -14.54
N LEU A 122 -8.54 7.32 -14.41
CA LEU A 122 -9.12 8.33 -15.28
C LEU A 122 -8.58 8.20 -16.71
N LEU A 123 -7.27 8.06 -16.86
CA LEU A 123 -6.61 7.88 -18.17
C LEU A 123 -7.12 6.61 -18.87
N LEU A 124 -7.25 5.50 -18.15
CA LEU A 124 -7.79 4.25 -18.69
C LEU A 124 -9.26 4.39 -19.12
N ARG A 125 -10.06 5.11 -18.34
CA ARG A 125 -11.48 5.34 -18.63
C ARG A 125 -11.69 6.24 -19.84
N MET A 126 -10.80 7.20 -20.09
CA MET A 126 -10.83 8.00 -21.32
C MET A 126 -10.65 7.13 -22.58
N GLY A 127 -9.92 6.02 -22.48
CA GLY A 127 -9.69 5.09 -23.58
C GLY A 127 -10.73 3.98 -23.74
N THR A 128 -11.61 3.74 -22.77
CA THR A 128 -12.58 2.63 -22.80
C THR A 128 -13.93 2.95 -22.15
N LYS A 129 -15.04 2.69 -22.87
CA LYS A 129 -16.42 2.95 -22.40
C LYS A 129 -16.98 1.92 -21.41
N LYS A 130 -16.21 0.92 -20.97
CA LYS A 130 -16.68 -0.11 -20.04
C LYS A 130 -16.54 0.34 -18.60
N GLU A 131 -17.48 -0.08 -17.74
CA GLU A 131 -17.33 0.03 -16.29
C GLU A 131 -16.21 -0.91 -15.84
N ILE A 132 -15.01 -0.35 -15.72
CA ILE A 132 -13.82 -1.06 -15.27
C ILE A 132 -13.69 -0.78 -13.78
N THR A 133 -13.86 -1.82 -12.96
CA THR A 133 -13.45 -1.81 -11.56
C THR A 133 -11.96 -1.46 -11.49
N VAL A 134 -11.61 -0.43 -10.75
CA VAL A 134 -10.26 0.13 -10.70
C VAL A 134 -9.33 -0.84 -9.96
N PRO A 135 -8.25 -1.35 -10.59
CA PRO A 135 -7.28 -2.23 -9.94
C PRO A 135 -6.33 -1.40 -9.06
N LEU A 136 -6.79 -1.07 -7.85
CA LEU A 136 -6.11 -0.16 -6.94
C LEU A 136 -4.81 -0.79 -6.39
N ALA A 137 -4.87 -2.00 -5.81
CA ALA A 137 -3.71 -2.75 -5.33
C ALA A 137 -2.62 -2.92 -6.40
N GLY A 138 -3.01 -3.11 -7.66
CA GLY A 138 -2.10 -3.20 -8.79
C GLY A 138 -1.30 -1.92 -8.97
N TRP A 139 -1.97 -0.77 -9.03
CA TRP A 139 -1.27 0.51 -9.14
C TRP A 139 -0.46 0.86 -7.90
N GLN A 140 -0.94 0.51 -6.70
CA GLN A 140 -0.20 0.68 -5.46
C GLN A 140 1.06 -0.17 -5.41
N SER A 141 0.98 -1.42 -5.84
CA SER A 141 2.13 -2.33 -5.89
C SER A 141 3.18 -1.90 -6.92
N VAL A 142 2.76 -1.37 -8.08
CA VAL A 142 3.66 -0.76 -9.07
C VAL A 142 4.37 0.46 -8.50
N LEU A 143 3.63 1.37 -7.85
CA LEU A 143 4.22 2.57 -7.26
C LEU A 143 5.21 2.19 -6.15
N PHE A 144 4.85 1.24 -5.29
CA PHE A 144 5.75 0.74 -4.25
C PHE A 144 6.99 0.06 -4.84
N LEU A 145 6.85 -0.72 -5.92
CA LEU A 145 7.97 -1.35 -6.61
C LEU A 145 8.95 -0.30 -7.15
N ILE A 146 8.46 0.76 -7.78
CA ILE A 146 9.30 1.87 -8.27
C ILE A 146 10.06 2.49 -7.11
N LEU A 147 9.36 2.86 -6.03
CA LEU A 147 9.97 3.47 -4.85
C LEU A 147 11.03 2.54 -4.19
N PHE A 148 10.72 1.25 -4.06
CA PHE A 148 11.60 0.26 -3.46
C PHE A 148 12.89 0.05 -4.28
N VAL A 149 12.77 0.09 -5.61
CA VAL A 149 13.94 0.02 -6.52
C VAL A 149 14.77 1.31 -6.43
N LEU A 150 14.13 2.48 -6.42
CA LEU A 150 14.83 3.77 -6.28
C LEU A 150 15.60 3.88 -4.96
N GLU A 151 15.01 3.40 -3.86
CA GLU A 151 15.68 3.32 -2.57
C GLU A 151 16.87 2.36 -2.61
N HIS A 152 16.75 1.23 -3.32
CA HIS A 152 17.88 0.30 -3.44
C HIS A 152 19.11 0.93 -4.11
N PHE A 153 18.90 1.80 -5.09
CA PHE A 153 19.97 2.52 -5.79
C PHE A 153 20.41 3.81 -5.07
N ASN A 154 19.88 4.09 -3.87
CA ASN A 154 20.11 5.32 -3.11
C ASN A 154 19.73 6.61 -3.87
N TYR A 155 18.84 6.53 -4.86
CA TYR A 155 18.29 7.74 -5.51
C TYR A 155 17.29 8.46 -4.60
N LEU A 156 16.65 7.72 -3.71
CA LEU A 156 15.57 8.22 -2.88
C LEU A 156 15.57 7.48 -1.54
N SER A 157 15.82 8.18 -0.45
CA SER A 157 15.70 7.63 0.89
C SER A 157 14.23 7.71 1.33
N LEU A 158 13.46 6.63 1.13
CA LEU A 158 12.07 6.53 1.62
C LEU A 158 11.93 6.80 3.13
N ARG A 159 13.06 6.78 3.84
CA ARG A 159 13.21 7.16 5.24
C ARG A 159 13.49 8.64 5.52
N GLU A 160 14.28 9.34 4.69
CA GLU A 160 14.63 10.75 4.96
C GLU A 160 13.61 11.73 4.40
N ILE A 161 12.71 11.27 3.52
CA ILE A 161 11.68 12.15 2.93
C ILE A 161 10.86 12.88 4.01
N ILE A 162 10.88 12.46 5.29
CA ILE A 162 10.18 13.14 6.38
C ILE A 162 10.92 13.00 7.72
N LEU A 163 12.22 13.27 7.72
CA LEU A 163 12.79 14.01 8.84
C LEU A 163 12.99 15.43 8.34
N PRO A 164 12.10 16.40 8.62
CA PRO A 164 12.62 17.73 8.80
C PRO A 164 13.70 17.56 9.87
N ASN A 165 14.91 18.03 9.58
CA ASN A 165 15.90 18.30 10.59
C ASN A 165 15.26 19.20 11.65
N PHE A 166 14.57 18.62 12.62
CA PHE A 166 14.31 19.26 13.89
C PHE A 166 15.51 18.86 14.74
N TYR A 167 16.45 19.79 14.70
CA TYR A 167 17.68 19.95 15.49
C TYR A 167 17.67 19.23 16.83
#